data_AF-A0A842KGW8-F1
#
_entry.id   AF-A0A842KGW8-F1
#
_cell.length_a   1.000
_cell.length_b   1.000
_cell.length_c   1.000
_cell.angle_alpha   90.00
_cell.angle_beta   90.00
_cell.angle_gamma   90.00
#
_symmetry.space_group_name_H-M   'P 1'
#
loop_
_entity.id
_entity.type
_entity.pdbx_description
1 polymer ?
#
loop_
_entity_poly.entity_id
_entity_poly.type
_entity_poly.pdbx_seq_one_letter_code
_entity_poly.pdbx_strand_id
1 'polypeptide(L)'
;MKMKRKIIATGIVFLFCFASLTIAKGGEKMISYSFSVPELAIEKYDEEYIELKIDGSSYLMNDGYPVLPKISKTFEIEFGANVKSIDVFARNIEEYRIENEIRPSPPLLPLSLENAFYPKNSEFYSSNEIYPSSWYSYRIGCGLNDKMERVTFVTVHLFPVKYKPSESKIYFASNFEIKIRYDKPSKLTSSSSYDLVIISPKE
;
A
#
# COMPACT_ATOMS: atom_id res chain seq x y z
N MET A 1 48.80 10.53 -6.73
CA MET A 1 47.62 10.31 -5.86
C MET A 1 46.37 10.38 -6.74
N LYS A 2 45.78 9.23 -7.10
CA LYS A 2 44.74 9.11 -8.15
C LYS A 2 43.37 9.54 -7.61
N MET A 3 42.78 10.53 -8.28
CA MET A 3 41.42 11.01 -8.08
C MET A 3 40.41 9.91 -8.46
N LYS A 4 39.62 9.41 -7.50
CA LYS A 4 38.51 8.48 -7.76
C LYS A 4 37.35 9.25 -8.39
N ARG A 5 37.03 8.94 -9.65
CA ARG A 5 35.84 9.46 -10.35
C ARG A 5 34.58 8.89 -9.70
N LYS A 6 33.67 9.75 -9.26
CA LYS A 6 32.31 9.40 -8.87
C LYS A 6 31.52 9.09 -10.15
N ILE A 7 30.98 7.88 -10.25
CA ILE A 7 30.04 7.50 -11.31
C ILE A 7 28.66 7.91 -10.79
N ILE A 8 28.07 8.94 -11.38
CA ILE A 8 26.67 9.32 -11.15
C ILE A 8 25.88 8.63 -12.26
N ALA A 9 25.23 7.52 -11.93
CA ALA A 9 24.32 6.82 -12.83
C ALA A 9 22.95 7.51 -12.78
N THR A 10 22.69 8.40 -13.73
CA THR A 10 21.35 8.95 -13.97
C THR A 10 20.53 7.90 -14.72
N GLY A 11 19.81 7.05 -14.00
CA GLY A 11 18.77 6.19 -14.56
C GLY A 11 17.46 6.97 -14.64
N ILE A 12 17.00 7.28 -15.85
CA ILE A 12 15.66 7.84 -16.09
C ILE A 12 14.66 6.69 -15.91
N VAL A 13 13.95 6.68 -14.78
CA VAL A 13 12.89 5.70 -14.51
C VAL A 13 11.62 6.18 -15.20
N PHE A 14 11.24 5.52 -16.31
CA PHE A 14 9.93 5.69 -16.94
C PHE A 14 8.87 4.93 -16.13
N LEU A 15 8.12 5.63 -15.30
CA LEU A 15 6.97 5.07 -14.59
C LEU A 15 5.77 4.96 -15.55
N PHE A 16 5.70 3.87 -16.33
CA PHE A 16 4.53 3.59 -17.17
C PHE A 16 3.39 3.00 -16.32
N CYS A 17 2.36 3.80 -16.07
CA CYS A 17 1.10 3.34 -15.48
C CYS A 17 0.04 3.21 -16.59
N PHE A 18 -0.20 2.00 -17.10
CA PHE A 18 -1.31 1.74 -18.01
C PHE A 18 -2.50 1.19 -17.23
N ALA A 19 -3.60 1.93 -17.20
CA ALA A 19 -4.91 1.42 -16.78
C ALA A 19 -5.73 1.13 -18.04
N SER A 20 -6.19 -0.10 -18.23
CA SER A 20 -7.13 -0.45 -19.29
C SER A 20 -8.47 -0.88 -18.69
N LEU A 21 -9.56 -0.39 -19.27
CA LEU A 21 -10.92 -0.77 -18.90
C LEU A 21 -11.46 -1.71 -19.97
N THR A 22 -11.79 -2.95 -19.59
CA THR A 22 -12.40 -3.94 -20.50
C THR A 22 -13.83 -4.21 -20.05
N ILE A 23 -14.77 -4.20 -20.99
CA ILE A 23 -16.19 -4.49 -20.73
C ILE A 23 -16.45 -5.95 -21.13
N ALA A 24 -16.77 -6.80 -20.15
CA ALA A 24 -17.15 -8.19 -20.41
C ALA A 24 -18.65 -8.28 -20.78
N LYS A 25 -19.03 -9.27 -21.59
CA LYS A 25 -20.45 -9.55 -21.88
C LYS A 25 -21.17 -9.93 -20.58
N GLY A 26 -22.07 -9.08 -20.10
CA GLY A 26 -22.86 -9.34 -18.88
C GLY A 26 -23.12 -8.12 -17.97
N GLY A 27 -22.58 -6.94 -18.29
CA GLY A 27 -22.73 -5.74 -17.44
C GLY A 27 -21.67 -5.64 -16.33
N GLU A 28 -20.89 -6.71 -16.13
CA GLU A 28 -19.67 -6.73 -15.32
C GLU A 28 -18.56 -5.91 -16.01
N LYS A 29 -17.92 -5.04 -15.24
CA LYS A 29 -16.77 -4.24 -15.65
C LYS A 29 -15.50 -4.74 -14.97
N MET A 30 -14.38 -4.61 -15.68
CA MET A 30 -13.07 -4.95 -15.15
C MET A 30 -12.08 -3.80 -15.35
N ILE A 31 -11.41 -3.41 -14.27
CA ILE A 31 -10.22 -2.57 -14.30
C ILE A 31 -9.01 -3.47 -14.19
N SER A 32 -8.09 -3.36 -15.15
CA SER A 32 -6.76 -3.98 -15.08
C SER A 32 -5.71 -2.90 -14.97
N TYR A 33 -4.84 -3.01 -13.97
CA TYR A 33 -3.78 -2.04 -13.70
C TYR A 33 -2.47 -2.75 -13.36
N SER A 34 -1.44 -2.46 -14.14
CA SER A 34 -0.08 -2.94 -13.87
C SER A 34 0.75 -1.81 -13.29
N PHE A 35 1.54 -2.12 -12.28
CA PHE A 35 2.39 -1.18 -11.58
C PHE A 35 3.79 -1.73 -11.42
N SER A 36 4.78 -0.98 -11.91
CA SER A 36 6.18 -1.22 -11.60
C SER A 36 6.55 -0.43 -10.36
N VAL A 37 7.09 -1.12 -9.36
CA VAL A 37 7.60 -0.53 -8.14
C VAL A 37 8.96 0.10 -8.45
N PRO A 38 9.24 1.33 -7.95
CA PRO A 38 10.57 1.91 -8.01
C PRO A 38 11.61 1.03 -7.29
N GLU A 39 12.90 1.31 -7.52
CA GLU A 39 13.99 0.57 -6.90
C GLU A 39 13.94 0.64 -5.37
N LEU A 40 14.27 -0.48 -4.72
CA LEU A 40 14.37 -0.59 -3.28
C LEU A 40 15.74 -0.10 -2.81
N ALA A 41 15.76 0.97 -2.02
CA ALA A 41 16.95 1.42 -1.30
C ALA A 41 16.98 0.81 0.11
N ILE A 42 18.14 0.28 0.50
CA ILE A 42 18.41 -0.23 1.84
C ILE A 42 19.47 0.68 2.47
N GLU A 43 19.10 1.37 3.54
CA GLU A 43 19.94 2.38 4.19
C GLU A 43 20.14 2.05 5.67
N LYS A 44 21.28 2.46 6.24
CA LYS A 44 21.52 2.39 7.67
C LYS A 44 20.62 3.41 8.38
N TYR A 45 19.85 2.95 9.39
CA TYR A 45 19.04 3.83 10.22
C TYR A 45 19.85 4.32 11.43
N ASP A 46 20.45 3.37 12.16
CA ASP A 46 21.38 3.58 13.25
C ASP A 46 22.39 2.41 13.30
N GLU A 47 23.14 2.24 14.41
CA GLU A 47 24.11 1.15 14.54
C GLU A 47 23.49 -0.25 14.60
N GLU A 48 22.22 -0.39 14.98
CA GLU A 48 21.53 -1.67 15.18
C GLU A 48 20.62 -2.00 13.98
N TYR A 49 19.96 -1.01 13.40
CA TYR A 49 18.87 -1.19 12.44
C TYR A 49 19.12 -0.56 11.07
N ILE A 50 18.43 -1.12 10.08
CA ILE A 50 18.29 -0.56 8.73
C ILE A 50 16.87 -0.03 8.48
N GLU A 51 16.76 0.79 7.45
CA GLU A 51 15.50 1.31 6.90
C GLU A 51 15.41 0.97 5.41
N LEU A 52 14.18 0.68 4.96
CA LEU A 52 13.86 0.40 3.58
C LEU A 52 13.11 1.58 2.97
N LYS A 53 13.55 2.06 1.82
CA LYS A 53 12.93 3.19 1.11
C LYS A 53 12.58 2.83 -0.32
N ILE A 54 11.39 3.23 -0.74
CA ILE A 54 10.94 3.20 -2.12
C ILE A 54 10.35 4.57 -2.43
N ASP A 55 10.73 5.17 -3.55
CA ASP A 55 10.23 6.49 -3.92
C ASP A 55 8.71 6.50 -4.09
N GLY A 56 8.05 7.57 -3.65
CA GLY A 56 6.59 7.71 -3.65
C GLY A 56 5.84 6.72 -2.75
N SER A 57 6.54 5.97 -1.88
CA SER A 57 5.91 5.08 -0.91
C SER A 57 5.67 5.77 0.44
N SER A 58 4.64 5.29 1.13
CA SER A 58 4.43 5.52 2.56
C SER A 58 4.95 4.31 3.34
N TYR A 59 4.66 4.23 4.64
CA TYR A 59 5.04 3.08 5.45
C TYR A 59 3.82 2.28 5.94
N LEU A 60 4.00 0.97 6.04
CA LEU A 60 3.19 0.08 6.85
C LEU A 60 3.73 0.16 8.28
N MET A 61 2.93 0.77 9.16
CA MET A 61 3.26 0.94 10.57
C MET A 61 2.30 0.10 11.39
N ASN A 62 2.87 -0.82 12.16
CA ASN A 62 2.17 -1.62 13.15
C ASN A 62 3.11 -1.75 14.35
N ASP A 63 2.63 -1.37 15.53
CA ASP A 63 3.45 -1.15 16.72
C ASP A 63 4.39 -2.34 16.98
N GLY A 64 5.69 -2.07 17.05
CA GLY A 64 6.75 -3.06 17.29
C GLY A 64 7.06 -4.01 16.13
N TYR A 65 6.29 -4.03 15.04
CA TYR A 65 6.61 -4.76 13.80
C TYR A 65 7.59 -3.96 12.92
N PRO A 66 8.31 -4.59 11.98
CA PRO A 66 9.22 -3.89 11.08
C PRO A 66 8.52 -2.81 10.25
N VAL A 67 9.16 -1.65 10.10
CA VAL A 67 8.69 -0.59 9.21
C VAL A 67 8.99 -0.95 7.77
N LEU A 68 7.94 -1.21 6.99
CA LEU A 68 8.05 -1.63 5.60
C LEU A 68 7.40 -0.62 4.64
N PRO A 69 7.95 -0.41 3.43
CA PRO A 69 7.32 0.44 2.41
C PRO A 69 5.92 -0.06 2.04
N LYS A 70 5.00 0.88 1.84
CA LYS A 70 3.61 0.66 1.44
C LYS A 70 3.21 1.64 0.35
N ILE A 71 2.70 1.13 -0.75
CA ILE A 71 2.23 1.94 -1.89
C ILE A 71 0.71 1.82 -1.98
N SER A 72 0.01 2.95 -2.08
CA SER A 72 -1.45 2.95 -2.20
C SER A 72 -1.88 3.32 -3.61
N LYS A 73 -2.81 2.55 -4.19
CA LYS A 73 -3.44 2.84 -5.49
C LYS A 73 -4.95 2.93 -5.28
N THR A 74 -5.52 4.08 -5.62
CA THR A 74 -6.96 4.33 -5.49
C THR A 74 -7.60 4.40 -6.86
N PHE A 75 -8.70 3.66 -7.02
CA PHE A 75 -9.51 3.64 -8.23
C PHE A 75 -10.89 4.19 -7.90
N GLU A 76 -11.37 5.11 -8.74
CA GLU A 76 -12.74 5.62 -8.67
C GLU A 76 -13.63 4.79 -9.60
N ILE A 77 -14.71 4.24 -9.03
CA ILE A 77 -15.78 3.57 -9.79
C ILE A 77 -17.11 4.24 -9.48
N GLU A 78 -18.15 3.91 -10.26
CA GLU A 78 -19.47 4.50 -10.06
C GLU A 78 -19.95 4.35 -8.62
N PHE A 79 -20.53 5.42 -8.08
CA PHE A 79 -21.12 5.39 -6.75
C PHE A 79 -22.12 4.24 -6.61
N GLY A 80 -22.01 3.48 -5.52
CA GLY A 80 -22.88 2.32 -5.27
C GLY A 80 -22.59 1.10 -6.16
N ALA A 81 -21.51 1.09 -6.94
CA ALA A 81 -21.05 -0.10 -7.65
C ALA A 81 -20.78 -1.27 -6.69
N ASN A 82 -21.09 -2.48 -7.14
CA ASN A 82 -20.89 -3.69 -6.35
C ASN A 82 -19.58 -4.38 -6.77
N VAL A 83 -18.54 -4.26 -5.94
CA VAL A 83 -17.24 -4.89 -6.18
C VAL A 83 -17.35 -6.40 -5.95
N LYS A 84 -17.07 -7.19 -6.99
CA LYS A 84 -17.11 -8.66 -6.95
C LYS A 84 -15.80 -9.27 -6.51
N SER A 85 -14.69 -8.76 -7.03
CA SER A 85 -13.36 -9.23 -6.66
C SER A 85 -12.31 -8.14 -6.82
N ILE A 86 -11.27 -8.24 -5.99
CA ILE A 86 -10.03 -7.48 -6.09
C ILE A 86 -8.91 -8.51 -6.04
N ASP A 87 -8.37 -8.83 -7.20
CA ASP A 87 -7.32 -9.84 -7.37
C ASP A 87 -5.99 -9.11 -7.62
N VAL A 88 -5.01 -9.32 -6.74
CA VAL A 88 -3.69 -8.67 -6.84
C VAL A 88 -2.59 -9.71 -6.91
N PHE A 89 -1.71 -9.59 -7.90
CA PHE A 89 -0.61 -10.51 -8.15
C PHE A 89 0.72 -9.77 -8.03
N ALA A 90 1.53 -10.14 -7.04
CA ALA A 90 2.94 -9.76 -6.96
C ALA A 90 3.75 -10.57 -7.98
N ARG A 91 4.62 -9.91 -8.73
CA ARG A 91 5.44 -10.48 -9.81
C ARG A 91 6.90 -10.06 -9.62
N ASN A 92 7.80 -10.81 -10.25
CA ASN A 92 9.24 -10.54 -10.24
C ASN A 92 9.77 -10.38 -8.80
N ILE A 93 9.54 -11.42 -8.00
CA ILE A 93 9.93 -11.44 -6.59
C ILE A 93 11.40 -11.84 -6.50
N GLU A 94 12.20 -10.96 -5.91
CA GLU A 94 13.62 -11.15 -5.66
C GLU A 94 13.87 -11.30 -4.15
N GLU A 95 14.86 -12.13 -3.81
CA GLU A 95 15.27 -12.36 -2.42
C GLU A 95 16.57 -11.61 -2.15
N TYR A 96 16.60 -10.86 -1.04
CA TYR A 96 17.79 -10.18 -0.55
C TYR A 96 18.10 -10.64 0.87
N ARG A 97 19.37 -10.90 1.14
CA ARG A 97 19.88 -11.10 2.50
C ARG A 97 20.30 -9.75 3.07
N ILE A 98 19.89 -9.47 4.29
CA ILE A 98 20.22 -8.23 5.02
C ILE A 98 21.15 -8.55 6.20
N GLU A 99 22.00 -7.60 6.56
CA GLU A 99 22.96 -7.78 7.66
C GLU A 99 22.36 -7.39 9.03
N ASN A 100 21.57 -6.32 9.05
CA ASN A 100 20.92 -5.77 10.23
C ASN A 100 19.40 -5.97 10.16
N GLU A 101 18.74 -5.94 11.32
CA GLU A 101 17.29 -5.99 11.41
C GLU A 101 16.65 -4.70 10.87
N ILE A 102 15.42 -4.80 10.35
CA ILE A 102 14.65 -3.61 9.98
C ILE A 102 14.14 -2.96 11.26
N ARG A 103 14.23 -1.63 11.37
CA ARG A 103 13.78 -0.91 12.56
C ARG A 103 12.30 -1.21 12.91
N PRO A 104 11.96 -1.37 14.20
CA PRO A 104 10.58 -1.57 14.62
C PRO A 104 9.76 -0.29 14.46
N SER A 105 8.45 -0.45 14.28
CA SER A 105 7.52 0.67 14.18
C SER A 105 7.27 1.27 15.56
N PRO A 106 7.37 2.61 15.69
CA PRO A 106 6.99 3.27 16.92
C PRO A 106 5.48 3.14 17.14
N PRO A 107 5.00 3.09 18.39
CA PRO A 107 3.58 3.14 18.66
C PRO A 107 3.02 4.53 18.37
N LEU A 108 1.70 4.62 18.22
CA LEU A 108 1.02 5.90 18.14
C LEU A 108 1.11 6.62 19.48
N LEU A 109 1.81 7.74 19.51
CA LEU A 109 2.10 8.48 20.74
C LEU A 109 1.54 9.90 20.66
N PRO A 110 1.08 10.47 21.79
CA PRO A 110 0.71 11.87 21.85
C PRO A 110 1.90 12.76 21.48
N LEU A 111 1.65 13.85 20.74
CA LEU A 111 2.67 14.83 20.38
C LEU A 111 3.37 15.47 21.59
N SER A 112 2.72 15.43 22.77
CA SER A 112 3.22 16.00 24.03
C SER A 112 4.18 15.08 24.78
N LEU A 113 4.38 13.84 24.36
CA LEU A 113 5.20 12.88 25.08
C LEU A 113 6.66 13.01 24.64
N GLU A 114 7.50 13.52 25.53
CA GLU A 114 8.97 13.50 25.35
C GLU A 114 9.53 12.14 25.78
N ASN A 115 10.55 11.66 25.07
CA ASN A 115 11.30 10.42 25.37
C ASN A 115 10.45 9.13 25.39
N ALA A 116 9.67 8.91 24.34
CA ALA A 116 8.92 7.67 24.20
C ALA A 116 9.83 6.47 23.93
N PHE A 117 9.56 5.36 24.61
CA PHE A 117 10.19 4.07 24.34
C PHE A 117 9.49 3.39 23.16
N TYR A 118 10.27 2.82 22.25
CA TYR A 118 9.78 2.13 21.05
C TYR A 118 10.00 0.62 21.23
N PRO A 119 9.03 -0.12 21.82
CA PRO A 119 9.20 -1.55 22.02
C PRO A 119 9.28 -2.29 20.68
N LYS A 120 10.35 -3.05 20.47
CA LYS A 120 10.41 -4.08 19.42
C LYS A 120 9.50 -5.25 19.79
N ASN A 121 8.74 -5.77 18.84
CA ASN A 121 8.02 -7.03 19.02
C ASN A 121 9.01 -8.20 18.99
N SER A 122 9.59 -8.53 20.15
CA SER A 122 10.61 -9.57 20.26
C SER A 122 10.13 -10.95 19.81
N GLU A 123 8.84 -11.25 19.98
CA GLU A 123 8.24 -12.51 19.52
C GLU A 123 8.30 -12.60 18.00
N PHE A 124 7.85 -11.58 17.28
CA PHE A 124 7.92 -11.56 15.82
C PHE A 124 9.37 -11.60 15.31
N TYR A 125 10.27 -10.78 15.86
CA TYR A 125 11.66 -10.72 15.40
C TYR A 125 12.46 -11.99 15.70
N SER A 126 12.02 -12.79 16.68
CA SER A 126 12.60 -14.13 16.94
C SER A 126 11.85 -15.25 16.21
N SER A 127 10.76 -14.94 15.52
CA SER A 127 9.90 -15.91 14.86
C SER A 127 10.38 -16.26 13.45
N ASN A 128 9.83 -17.35 12.92
CA ASN A 128 10.00 -17.75 11.52
C ASN A 128 8.90 -17.18 10.60
N GLU A 129 8.09 -16.24 11.10
CA GLU A 129 6.98 -15.66 10.37
C GLU A 129 7.44 -14.64 9.33
N ILE A 130 6.62 -14.47 8.29
CA ILE A 130 6.85 -13.47 7.24
C ILE A 130 5.84 -12.33 7.44
N TYR A 131 6.34 -11.10 7.47
CA TYR A 131 5.51 -9.91 7.57
C TYR A 131 5.70 -8.95 6.39
N PRO A 132 4.63 -8.38 5.82
CA PRO A 132 3.24 -8.79 6.05
C PRO A 132 2.94 -10.17 5.47
N SER A 133 1.91 -10.83 6.00
CA SER A 133 1.48 -12.15 5.53
C SER A 133 0.96 -12.12 4.09
N SER A 134 0.23 -11.06 3.72
CA SER A 134 -0.25 -10.80 2.36
C SER A 134 0.63 -9.79 1.61
N TRP A 135 0.61 -9.83 0.28
CA TRP A 135 1.26 -8.82 -0.58
C TRP A 135 0.43 -7.55 -0.75
N TYR A 136 -0.84 -7.58 -0.32
CA TYR A 136 -1.74 -6.44 -0.42
C TYR A 136 -2.85 -6.52 0.62
N SER A 137 -3.51 -5.38 0.83
CA SER A 137 -4.83 -5.26 1.44
C SER A 137 -5.65 -4.27 0.62
N TYR A 138 -6.95 -4.15 0.90
CA TYR A 138 -7.78 -3.17 0.23
C TYR A 138 -8.85 -2.62 1.16
N ARG A 139 -9.35 -1.44 0.79
CA ARG A 139 -10.50 -0.79 1.41
C ARG A 139 -11.41 -0.27 0.31
N ILE A 140 -12.71 -0.50 0.50
CA ILE A 140 -13.76 0.06 -0.35
C ILE A 140 -14.54 1.05 0.50
N GLY A 141 -14.76 2.25 -0.01
CA GLY A 141 -15.54 3.28 0.67
C GLY A 141 -16.16 4.26 -0.33
N CYS A 142 -17.20 4.96 0.08
CA CYS A 142 -17.84 5.97 -0.75
C CYS A 142 -17.52 7.37 -0.24
N GLY A 143 -17.40 8.33 -1.14
CA GLY A 143 -17.12 9.72 -0.78
C GLY A 143 -17.28 10.66 -1.97
N LEU A 144 -16.86 11.92 -1.77
CA LEU A 144 -16.74 12.90 -2.86
C LEU A 144 -15.32 12.85 -3.40
N ASN A 145 -15.16 12.86 -4.72
CA ASN A 145 -13.87 13.07 -5.37
C ASN A 145 -13.54 14.57 -5.49
N ASP A 146 -12.38 14.87 -6.07
CA ASP A 146 -11.89 16.25 -6.26
C ASP A 146 -12.84 17.11 -7.13
N LYS A 147 -13.74 16.49 -7.88
CA LYS A 147 -14.76 17.15 -8.70
C LYS A 147 -16.11 17.31 -7.99
N MET A 148 -16.17 16.99 -6.69
CA MET A 148 -17.40 16.99 -5.88
C MET A 148 -18.45 15.98 -6.36
N GLU A 149 -18.02 14.95 -7.08
CA GLU A 149 -18.90 13.86 -7.52
C GLU A 149 -18.87 12.73 -6.49
N ARG A 150 -20.03 12.15 -6.20
CA ARG A 150 -20.09 10.94 -5.38
C ARG A 150 -19.51 9.78 -6.18
N VAL A 151 -18.53 9.11 -5.62
CA VAL A 151 -17.88 7.92 -6.20
C VAL A 151 -17.67 6.85 -5.14
N THR A 152 -17.43 5.62 -5.59
CA THR A 152 -16.91 4.55 -4.75
C THR A 152 -15.40 4.49 -4.98
N PHE A 153 -14.62 4.67 -3.93
CA PHE A 153 -13.17 4.50 -3.92
C PHE A 153 -12.82 3.05 -3.59
N VAL A 154 -12.02 2.45 -4.46
CA VAL A 154 -11.34 1.18 -4.21
C VAL A 154 -9.87 1.48 -4.01
N THR A 155 -9.41 1.49 -2.77
CA THR A 155 -7.99 1.70 -2.43
C THR A 155 -7.32 0.36 -2.17
N VAL A 156 -6.32 0.04 -2.98
CA VAL A 156 -5.47 -1.14 -2.83
C VAL A 156 -4.14 -0.69 -2.22
N HIS A 157 -3.80 -1.23 -1.05
CA HIS A 157 -2.50 -1.05 -0.42
C HIS A 157 -1.60 -2.20 -0.81
N LEU A 158 -0.53 -1.91 -1.55
CA LEU A 158 0.49 -2.85 -1.97
C LEU A 158 1.65 -2.85 -0.96
N PHE A 159 2.13 -4.04 -0.64
CA PHE A 159 3.26 -4.27 0.26
C PHE A 159 4.43 -4.83 -0.56
N PRO A 160 5.21 -3.99 -1.25
CA PRO A 160 6.26 -4.44 -2.16
C PRO A 160 7.39 -5.21 -1.48
N VAL A 161 7.54 -5.10 -0.15
CA VAL A 161 8.54 -5.82 0.62
C VAL A 161 7.86 -6.70 1.67
N LYS A 162 8.32 -7.93 1.79
CA LYS A 162 8.08 -8.80 2.94
C LYS A 162 9.40 -9.12 3.66
N TYR A 163 9.36 -9.23 4.97
CA TYR A 163 10.51 -9.49 5.83
C TYR A 163 10.33 -10.80 6.59
N LYS A 164 11.41 -11.59 6.65
CA LYS A 164 11.53 -12.80 7.44
C LYS A 164 12.74 -12.66 8.39
N PRO A 165 12.51 -12.36 9.68
CA PRO A 165 13.58 -12.07 10.64
C PRO A 165 14.54 -13.23 10.86
N SER A 166 14.03 -14.45 11.08
CA SER A 166 14.83 -15.65 11.39
C SER A 166 15.90 -16.01 10.37
N GLU A 167 15.72 -15.59 9.11
CA GLU A 167 16.66 -15.87 8.02
C GLU A 167 17.46 -14.64 7.58
N SER A 168 17.18 -13.48 8.19
CA SER A 168 17.69 -12.17 7.78
C SER A 168 17.43 -11.91 6.29
N LYS A 169 16.18 -12.12 5.85
CA LYS A 169 15.79 -12.02 4.44
C LYS A 169 14.62 -11.09 4.22
N ILE A 170 14.67 -10.38 3.08
CA ILE A 170 13.52 -9.69 2.52
C ILE A 170 13.19 -10.23 1.15
N TYR A 171 11.91 -10.20 0.82
CA TYR A 171 11.36 -10.53 -0.49
C TYR A 171 10.80 -9.26 -1.10
N PHE A 172 11.32 -8.85 -2.24
CA PHE A 172 10.93 -7.64 -2.93
C PHE A 172 10.20 -7.99 -4.23
N ALA A 173 8.95 -7.56 -4.36
CA ALA A 173 8.17 -7.67 -5.59
C ALA A 173 8.30 -6.36 -6.37
N SER A 174 9.00 -6.39 -7.50
CA SER A 174 9.19 -5.19 -8.33
C SER A 174 7.97 -4.85 -9.19
N ASN A 175 7.00 -5.76 -9.31
CA ASN A 175 5.85 -5.61 -10.19
C ASN A 175 4.55 -6.11 -9.53
N PHE A 176 3.45 -5.39 -9.78
CA PHE A 176 2.11 -5.77 -9.32
C PHE A 176 1.10 -5.68 -10.46
N GLU A 177 0.20 -6.65 -10.52
CA GLU A 177 -0.97 -6.65 -11.40
C GLU A 177 -2.23 -6.64 -10.54
N ILE A 178 -3.08 -5.63 -10.71
CA ILE A 178 -4.34 -5.43 -9.97
C ILE A 178 -5.49 -5.63 -10.94
N LYS A 179 -6.46 -6.47 -10.57
CA LYS A 179 -7.71 -6.69 -11.29
C LYS A 179 -8.89 -6.44 -10.37
N ILE A 180 -9.73 -5.47 -10.73
CA ILE A 180 -10.94 -5.13 -9.98
C ILE A 180 -12.13 -5.46 -10.86
N ARG A 181 -12.99 -6.38 -10.41
CA ARG A 181 -14.25 -6.72 -11.07
C ARG A 181 -15.41 -6.15 -10.29
N TYR A 182 -16.34 -5.50 -10.98
CA TYR A 182 -17.49 -4.89 -10.35
C TYR A 182 -18.69 -4.79 -11.30
N ASP A 183 -19.88 -4.76 -10.73
CA ASP A 183 -21.11 -4.47 -11.45
C ASP A 183 -21.50 -3.00 -11.27
N LYS A 184 -22.16 -2.46 -12.29
CA LYS A 184 -22.86 -1.17 -12.15
C LYS A 184 -23.87 -1.20 -11.00
N PRO A 185 -24.12 -0.06 -10.34
CA PRO A 185 -25.17 0.04 -9.32
C PRO A 185 -26.53 -0.35 -9.91
N SER A 186 -27.29 -1.21 -9.21
CA SER A 186 -28.62 -1.65 -9.65
C SER A 186 -29.68 -0.54 -9.54
N LYS A 187 -29.55 0.33 -8.54
CA LYS A 187 -30.34 1.56 -8.35
C LYS A 187 -29.49 2.59 -7.62
N LEU A 188 -29.22 3.72 -8.26
CA LEU A 188 -28.82 4.93 -7.55
C LEU A 188 -30.09 5.54 -6.96
N THR A 189 -30.10 5.87 -5.67
CA THR A 189 -31.08 6.85 -5.18
C THR A 189 -30.90 8.10 -6.04
N SER A 190 -31.95 8.44 -6.79
CA SER A 190 -32.05 9.65 -7.59
C SER A 190 -31.67 10.87 -6.76
N SER A 191 -31.33 11.98 -7.42
CA SER A 191 -31.28 13.31 -6.81
C SER A 191 -32.64 13.59 -6.17
N SER A 192 -32.82 13.13 -4.95
CA SER A 192 -33.97 13.47 -4.16
C SER A 192 -33.76 14.92 -3.75
N SER A 193 -34.68 15.80 -4.14
CA SER A 193 -34.89 17.08 -3.49
C SER A 193 -35.37 16.81 -2.07
N TYR A 194 -34.49 16.35 -1.19
CA TYR A 194 -34.79 16.31 0.24
C TYR A 194 -34.21 17.57 0.86
N ASP A 195 -35.12 18.43 1.29
CA ASP A 195 -34.86 19.46 2.28
C ASP A 195 -34.61 18.74 3.61
N LEU A 196 -33.33 18.60 3.99
CA LEU A 196 -32.82 18.24 5.32
C LEU A 196 -33.70 17.32 6.20
N VAL A 197 -33.33 16.05 6.36
CA VAL A 197 -33.91 15.17 7.39
C VAL A 197 -33.07 15.27 8.67
N ILE A 198 -33.67 15.75 9.77
CA ILE A 198 -33.07 15.75 11.12
C ILE A 198 -33.59 14.52 11.88
N ILE A 199 -32.67 13.70 12.37
CA ILE A 199 -32.98 12.55 13.23
C ILE A 199 -32.42 12.86 14.63
N SER A 200 -33.29 13.05 15.62
CA SER A 200 -32.91 13.19 17.04
C SER A 200 -33.53 12.07 17.88
N PRO A 201 -32.87 11.66 18.98
CA PRO A 201 -33.49 10.80 19.97
C PRO A 201 -34.68 11.49 20.65
N LYS A 202 -35.56 10.71 21.27
CA LYS A 202 -36.58 11.23 22.19
C LYS A 202 -35.91 11.65 23.49
N GLU A 203 -36.30 12.82 24.00
CA GLU A 203 -36.00 13.29 25.36
C GLU A 203 -36.52 12.33 26.43
#